data_AF-A0A833T1I6-F1
#
_entry.id   AF-A0A833T1I6-F1
#
_cell.length_a   1.000
_cell.length_b   1.000
_cell.length_c   1.000
_cell.angle_alpha   90.00
_cell.angle_beta   90.00
_cell.angle_gamma   90.00
#
_symmetry.space_group_name_H-M   'P 1'
#
loop_
_entity.id
_entity.type
_entity.pdbx_description
1 polymer ?
#
loop_
_entity_poly.entity_id
_entity_poly.type
_entity_poly.pdbx_seq_one_letter_code
_entity_poly.pdbx_strand_id
1 'polypeptide(L)'
;MRPGGARRNVCRALIQREVAGRPTCKLCLPRHSLSLRQVLRHEEGGVLLGFSGDGNFLVYCISLDEYYEVQWRRVKLRDFYAWSENREAPQIVFSLRVEAGASAYPYGVSTLLEVWQSVDDSLILAVTAEGLTEDRETSRLCRVVVAPSPMFDGGGIAAAVTSLSFEFGQHVNSQKMEKWQLLQLVNKRMRVYHLLINAGTAVHVLVFHARKRREAELSTPPRGLGISHFPQNAWYYPPVFPLKFRKSKESRPHSSASDGPFTTEISCICQHLFDVERFLGGFLETFKPLRQYNLIDYDLRLVRASTMEKTVFMIYVMALSPLLPSSTDPPRPRAQCLRVALYLSLELFTGIHHVIRVLKVPRDGDLRELAQIVARRFQADLRARVPPEPVATSLDNEAFLREESLQELDNPVLPLSISSS
;
A
#
# COMPACT_ATOMS: atom_id res chain seq x y z
N MET A 1 -24.49 -32.57 5.94
CA MET A 1 -24.58 -32.43 7.41
C MET A 1 -23.59 -31.36 7.84
N ARG A 2 -24.09 -30.20 8.32
CA ARG A 2 -23.25 -29.14 8.91
C ARG A 2 -22.93 -29.52 10.35
N PRO A 3 -21.69 -29.34 10.85
CA PRO A 3 -21.41 -29.52 12.26
C PRO A 3 -22.13 -28.40 13.03
N GLY A 4 -23.01 -28.79 13.96
CA GLY A 4 -23.74 -27.89 14.84
C GLY A 4 -22.79 -27.19 15.80
N GLY A 5 -22.30 -26.01 15.42
CA GLY A 5 -21.60 -25.11 16.32
C GLY A 5 -22.55 -24.61 17.41
N ALA A 6 -22.27 -24.95 18.67
CA ALA A 6 -23.01 -24.45 19.82
C ALA A 6 -23.11 -22.91 19.76
N ARG A 7 -24.34 -22.38 19.67
CA ARG A 7 -24.62 -20.95 19.79
C ARG A 7 -24.10 -20.48 21.15
N ARG A 8 -22.91 -19.89 21.20
CA ARG A 8 -22.42 -19.20 22.41
C ARG A 8 -23.43 -18.09 22.73
N ASN A 9 -24.01 -18.15 23.93
CA ASN A 9 -24.93 -17.13 24.41
C ASN A 9 -24.21 -15.76 24.40
N VAL A 10 -24.69 -14.84 23.57
CA VAL A 10 -24.09 -13.51 23.37
C VAL A 10 -23.99 -12.75 24.69
N CYS A 11 -24.99 -12.85 25.57
CA CYS A 11 -24.98 -12.24 26.89
C CYS A 11 -23.85 -12.81 27.75
N ARG A 12 -23.61 -14.12 27.72
CA ARG A 12 -22.50 -14.75 28.46
C ARG A 12 -21.14 -14.30 27.93
N ALA A 13 -21.00 -14.12 26.61
CA ALA A 13 -19.78 -13.62 26.00
C ALA A 13 -19.52 -12.14 26.32
N LEU A 14 -20.58 -11.32 26.39
CA LEU A 14 -20.52 -9.92 26.82
C LEU A 14 -20.13 -9.79 28.28
N ILE A 15 -20.77 -10.56 29.17
CA ILE A 15 -20.44 -10.58 30.61
C ILE A 15 -18.98 -11.02 30.82
N GLN A 16 -18.53 -12.07 30.12
CA GLN A 16 -17.12 -12.50 30.20
C GLN A 16 -16.15 -11.42 29.69
N ARG A 17 -16.53 -10.66 28.66
CA ARG A 17 -15.72 -9.54 28.14
C ARG A 17 -15.60 -8.40 29.15
N GLU A 18 -16.70 -8.04 29.79
CA GLU A 18 -16.75 -7.00 30.83
C GLU A 18 -15.94 -7.42 32.05
N VAL A 19 -16.13 -8.64 32.54
CA VAL A 19 -15.37 -9.20 33.68
C VAL A 19 -13.87 -9.30 33.37
N ALA A 20 -13.49 -9.65 32.13
CA ALA A 20 -12.09 -9.75 31.72
C ALA A 20 -11.42 -8.40 31.43
N GLY A 21 -12.17 -7.28 31.46
CA GLY A 21 -11.62 -5.93 31.18
C GLY A 21 -11.01 -5.78 29.79
N ARG A 22 -11.43 -6.59 28.80
CA ARG A 22 -10.91 -6.58 27.42
C ARG A 22 -11.96 -6.10 26.43
N PRO A 23 -12.28 -4.80 26.39
CA PRO A 23 -13.34 -4.26 25.53
C PRO A 23 -13.07 -4.45 24.02
N THR A 24 -11.81 -4.64 23.63
CA THR A 24 -11.35 -4.74 22.23
C THR A 24 -11.41 -6.15 21.64
N CYS A 25 -11.78 -7.18 22.42
CA CYS A 25 -11.87 -8.54 21.89
C CYS A 25 -13.10 -8.68 20.97
N LYS A 26 -12.89 -9.03 19.69
CA LYS A 26 -13.98 -9.23 18.72
C LYS A 26 -14.88 -10.37 19.20
N LEU A 27 -16.13 -10.05 19.48
CA LEU A 27 -17.16 -11.05 19.79
C LEU A 27 -17.61 -11.71 18.50
N CYS A 28 -17.61 -13.04 18.43
CA CYS A 28 -18.24 -13.79 17.35
C CYS A 28 -19.76 -13.69 17.51
N LEU A 29 -20.33 -12.56 17.09
CA LEU A 29 -21.76 -12.31 17.11
C LEU A 29 -22.42 -12.96 15.89
N PRO A 30 -23.70 -13.41 15.99
CA PRO A 30 -24.48 -13.77 14.82
C PRO A 30 -24.51 -12.59 13.84
N ARG A 31 -24.08 -12.83 12.60
CA ARG A 31 -24.04 -11.80 11.56
C ARG A 31 -25.37 -11.73 10.84
N HIS A 32 -25.83 -10.52 10.53
CA HIS A 32 -26.94 -10.32 9.62
C HIS A 32 -26.40 -10.26 8.20
N SER A 33 -26.92 -11.12 7.31
CA SER A 33 -26.47 -11.18 5.90
C SER A 33 -27.49 -10.54 4.98
N LEU A 34 -27.02 -9.68 4.09
CA LEU A 34 -27.78 -9.17 2.94
C LEU A 34 -27.36 -9.89 1.67
N SER A 35 -28.29 -9.98 0.71
CA SER A 35 -27.96 -10.41 -0.64
C SER A 35 -27.29 -9.28 -1.42
N LEU A 36 -26.33 -9.60 -2.28
CA LEU A 36 -25.62 -8.64 -3.13
C LEU A 36 -26.60 -7.77 -3.93
N ARG A 37 -27.71 -8.34 -4.40
CA ARG A 37 -28.75 -7.64 -5.17
C ARG A 37 -29.45 -6.52 -4.39
N GLN A 38 -29.47 -6.62 -3.06
CA GLN A 38 -30.06 -5.57 -2.21
C GLN A 38 -29.16 -4.34 -2.14
N VAL A 39 -27.85 -4.51 -2.36
CA VAL A 39 -26.83 -3.50 -2.10
C VAL A 39 -26.21 -2.97 -3.40
N LEU A 40 -26.18 -3.78 -4.45
CA LEU A 40 -25.69 -3.46 -5.78
C LEU A 40 -26.82 -3.67 -6.80
N ARG A 41 -27.11 -2.64 -7.60
CA ARG A 41 -28.02 -2.76 -8.73
C ARG A 41 -27.26 -3.24 -9.96
N HIS A 42 -27.83 -4.21 -10.68
CA HIS A 42 -27.21 -4.78 -11.88
C HIS A 42 -26.94 -3.71 -12.97
N GLU A 43 -27.84 -2.72 -13.08
CA GLU A 43 -27.76 -1.61 -14.04
C GLU A 43 -26.54 -0.71 -13.85
N GLU A 44 -25.89 -0.72 -12.68
CA GLU A 44 -24.75 0.15 -12.38
C GLU A 44 -23.43 -0.37 -12.96
N GLY A 45 -23.37 -1.62 -13.44
CA GLY A 45 -22.19 -2.18 -14.11
C GLY A 45 -20.90 -2.22 -13.27
N GLY A 46 -21.01 -2.07 -11.94
CA GLY A 46 -19.88 -1.95 -11.02
C GLY A 46 -19.51 -3.24 -10.30
N VAL A 47 -18.26 -3.33 -9.87
CA VAL A 47 -17.69 -4.41 -9.04
C VAL A 47 -17.63 -3.96 -7.59
N LEU A 48 -18.19 -4.75 -6.67
CA LEU A 48 -18.02 -4.52 -5.24
C LEU A 48 -16.64 -5.03 -4.80
N LEU A 49 -15.76 -4.14 -4.34
CA LEU A 49 -14.43 -4.50 -3.86
C LEU A 49 -14.44 -4.95 -2.39
N GLY A 50 -15.33 -4.37 -1.57
CA GLY A 50 -15.50 -4.76 -0.17
C GLY A 50 -15.91 -3.61 0.75
N PHE A 51 -15.72 -3.82 2.05
CA PHE A 51 -15.95 -2.79 3.08
C PHE A 51 -14.67 -1.99 3.35
N SER A 52 -14.83 -0.70 3.67
CA SER A 52 -13.75 0.10 4.24
C SER A 52 -13.28 -0.48 5.59
N GLY A 53 -12.05 -0.17 5.99
CA GLY A 53 -11.43 -0.68 7.23
C GLY A 53 -12.23 -0.38 8.50
N ASP A 54 -12.91 0.77 8.51
CA ASP A 54 -13.81 1.23 9.57
C ASP A 54 -15.24 0.65 9.47
N GLY A 55 -15.58 -0.01 8.36
CA GLY A 55 -16.85 -0.67 8.13
C GLY A 55 -18.04 0.24 7.82
N ASN A 56 -17.86 1.56 7.67
CA ASN A 56 -18.96 2.49 7.40
C ASN A 56 -19.21 2.74 5.91
N PHE A 57 -18.34 2.24 5.04
CA PHE A 57 -18.47 2.41 3.59
C PHE A 57 -18.35 1.09 2.86
N LEU A 58 -19.13 0.97 1.80
CA LEU A 58 -18.91 0.00 0.74
C LEU A 58 -18.12 0.64 -0.38
N VAL A 59 -17.10 -0.06 -0.85
CA VAL A 59 -16.19 0.41 -1.88
C VAL A 59 -16.51 -0.32 -3.18
N TYR A 60 -16.92 0.44 -4.17
CA TYR A 60 -17.26 -0.04 -5.50
C TYR A 60 -16.25 0.45 -6.51
N CYS A 61 -16.06 -0.30 -7.58
CA CYS A 61 -15.26 0.09 -8.73
C CYS A 61 -16.12 -0.01 -9.99
N ILE A 62 -16.09 1.05 -10.80
CA ILE A 62 -16.67 1.07 -12.14
C ILE A 62 -15.52 1.19 -13.12
N SER A 63 -15.49 0.32 -14.12
CA SER A 63 -14.57 0.44 -15.25
C SER A 63 -15.16 1.40 -16.26
N LEU A 64 -14.53 2.55 -16.45
CA LEU A 64 -14.78 3.47 -17.56
C LEU A 64 -13.62 3.32 -18.53
N ASP A 65 -13.84 3.50 -19.83
CA ASP A 65 -12.88 3.16 -20.90
C ASP A 65 -11.40 3.43 -20.57
N GLU A 66 -11.07 4.63 -20.07
CA GLU A 66 -9.71 5.05 -19.72
C GLU A 66 -9.43 5.13 -18.21
N TYR A 67 -10.42 4.88 -17.35
CA TYR A 67 -10.30 5.12 -15.91
C TYR A 67 -11.12 4.13 -15.07
N TYR A 68 -10.59 3.71 -13.92
CA TYR A 68 -11.44 3.19 -12.86
C TYR A 68 -12.00 4.34 -12.03
N GLU A 69 -13.32 4.34 -11.83
CA GLU A 69 -13.96 5.17 -10.82
C GLU A 69 -14.24 4.32 -9.58
N VAL A 70 -13.53 4.60 -8.49
CA VAL A 70 -13.72 3.95 -7.20
C VAL A 70 -14.64 4.79 -6.33
N GLN A 71 -15.79 4.25 -5.94
CA GLN A 71 -16.83 4.95 -5.21
C GLN A 71 -16.94 4.44 -3.77
N TRP A 72 -16.93 5.36 -2.81
CA TRP A 72 -17.28 5.09 -1.42
C TRP A 72 -18.76 5.41 -1.22
N ARG A 73 -19.53 4.38 -0.91
CA ARG A 73 -20.95 4.51 -0.62
C ARG A 73 -21.19 4.33 0.86
N ARG A 74 -21.82 5.33 1.47
CA ARG A 74 -22.07 5.33 2.91
C ARG A 74 -23.10 4.26 3.24
N VAL A 75 -22.82 3.49 4.29
CA VAL A 75 -23.79 2.55 4.82
C VAL A 75 -23.99 2.79 6.30
N LYS A 76 -25.25 2.98 6.71
CA LYS A 76 -25.60 3.06 8.13
C LYS A 76 -26.11 1.70 8.58
N LEU A 77 -25.80 1.32 9.81
CA LEU A 77 -26.31 0.10 10.41
C LEU A 77 -27.85 0.00 10.33
N ARG A 78 -28.57 1.13 10.46
CA ARG A 78 -30.03 1.19 10.30
C ARG A 78 -30.49 0.88 8.88
N ASP A 79 -29.68 1.21 7.88
CA ASP A 79 -30.00 0.96 6.48
C ASP A 79 -30.03 -0.54 6.21
N PHE A 80 -29.14 -1.32 6.84
CA PHE A 80 -29.09 -2.79 6.74
C PHE A 80 -30.37 -3.48 7.22
N TYR A 81 -30.94 -3.06 8.35
CA TYR A 81 -32.16 -3.69 8.89
C TYR A 81 -33.45 -3.32 8.14
N ALA A 82 -33.40 -2.26 7.34
CA ALA A 82 -34.55 -1.75 6.58
C ALA A 82 -34.34 -1.85 5.06
N TRP A 83 -33.32 -2.57 4.60
CA TRP A 83 -33.00 -2.67 3.18
C TRP A 83 -33.92 -3.66 2.47
N SER A 84 -34.62 -3.17 1.46
CA SER A 84 -35.39 -3.98 0.50
C SER A 84 -34.76 -3.86 -0.88
N GLU A 85 -34.94 -4.84 -1.76
CA GLU A 85 -34.44 -4.79 -3.15
C GLU A 85 -34.92 -3.55 -3.92
N ASN A 86 -36.08 -2.99 -3.56
CA ASN A 86 -36.67 -1.80 -4.19
C ASN A 86 -36.14 -0.46 -3.64
N ARG A 87 -35.21 -0.46 -2.68
CA ARG A 87 -34.70 0.77 -2.06
C ARG A 87 -33.62 1.42 -2.92
N GLU A 88 -33.44 2.73 -2.76
CA GLU A 88 -32.36 3.47 -3.41
C GLU A 88 -30.98 2.90 -3.02
N ALA A 89 -30.05 2.89 -3.97
CA ALA A 89 -28.67 2.49 -3.74
C ALA A 89 -28.03 3.37 -2.66
N PRO A 90 -27.02 2.87 -1.91
CA PRO A 90 -26.42 3.65 -0.84
C PRO A 90 -25.76 4.92 -1.41
N GLN A 91 -25.89 6.03 -0.69
CA GLN A 91 -25.42 7.34 -1.13
C GLN A 91 -23.91 7.30 -1.40
N ILE A 92 -23.50 7.69 -2.61
CA ILE A 92 -22.09 7.95 -2.96
C ILE A 92 -21.64 9.21 -2.21
N VAL A 93 -20.60 9.09 -1.40
CA VAL A 93 -20.03 10.23 -0.66
C VAL A 93 -18.68 10.68 -1.20
N PHE A 94 -18.03 9.84 -2.00
CA PHE A 94 -16.75 10.15 -2.63
C PHE A 94 -16.51 9.24 -3.82
N SER A 95 -15.94 9.80 -4.90
CA SER A 95 -15.42 9.05 -6.03
C SER A 95 -13.96 9.40 -6.27
N LEU A 96 -13.12 8.38 -6.48
CA LEU A 96 -11.72 8.51 -6.85
C LEU A 96 -11.51 7.95 -8.25
N ARG A 97 -11.00 8.78 -9.17
CA ARG A 97 -10.66 8.33 -10.52
C ARG A 97 -9.18 8.01 -10.61
N VAL A 98 -8.86 6.83 -11.10
CA VAL A 98 -7.50 6.39 -11.42
C VAL A 98 -7.45 5.92 -12.86
N GLU A 99 -6.46 6.40 -13.60
CA GLU A 99 -6.23 5.97 -14.99
C GLU A 99 -6.01 4.46 -15.06
N ALA A 100 -6.77 3.84 -15.96
CA ALA A 100 -6.52 2.48 -16.43
C ALA A 100 -5.65 2.58 -17.70
N GLY A 101 -4.68 1.69 -17.88
CA GLY A 101 -3.85 1.70 -19.09
C GLY A 101 -4.70 1.57 -20.36
N ALA A 102 -4.30 2.23 -21.45
CA ALA A 102 -5.09 2.29 -22.68
C ALA A 102 -5.13 0.94 -23.45
N SER A 103 -6.36 0.44 -23.61
CA SER A 103 -6.94 -0.36 -24.73
C SER A 103 -6.59 -1.85 -24.92
N ALA A 104 -7.66 -2.67 -25.10
CA ALA A 104 -7.79 -3.74 -26.12
C ALA A 104 -9.14 -4.49 -26.06
N TYR A 105 -9.95 -4.37 -24.99
CA TYR A 105 -11.17 -5.18 -24.86
C TYR A 105 -12.44 -4.31 -24.75
N PRO A 106 -13.45 -4.54 -25.62
CA PRO A 106 -14.74 -3.82 -25.58
C PRO A 106 -15.64 -4.23 -24.40
N TYR A 107 -15.19 -5.17 -23.56
CA TYR A 107 -15.90 -5.65 -22.38
C TYR A 107 -14.89 -5.98 -21.28
N GLY A 108 -14.70 -5.09 -20.31
CA GLY A 108 -14.19 -5.49 -18.99
C GLY A 108 -12.77 -5.03 -18.62
N VAL A 109 -12.67 -4.76 -17.32
CA VAL A 109 -11.47 -4.48 -16.53
C VAL A 109 -10.28 -5.35 -16.98
N SER A 110 -9.21 -4.73 -17.49
CA SER A 110 -8.00 -5.46 -17.92
C SER A 110 -6.80 -5.28 -16.98
N THR A 111 -6.86 -4.28 -16.10
CA THR A 111 -5.74 -3.87 -15.25
C THR A 111 -6.06 -4.14 -13.78
N LEU A 112 -5.11 -4.71 -13.06
CA LEU A 112 -5.23 -4.91 -11.62
C LEU A 112 -5.36 -3.54 -10.92
N LEU A 113 -6.46 -3.37 -10.19
CA LEU A 113 -6.70 -2.25 -9.31
C LEU A 113 -6.55 -2.72 -7.87
N GLU A 114 -5.69 -2.04 -7.12
CA GLU A 114 -5.56 -2.26 -5.68
C GLU A 114 -5.82 -0.93 -4.95
N VAL A 115 -6.78 -0.94 -4.03
CA VAL A 115 -7.16 0.20 -3.20
C VAL A 115 -6.72 -0.05 -1.77
N TRP A 116 -5.85 0.80 -1.25
CA TRP A 116 -5.38 0.76 0.13
C TRP A 116 -6.01 1.84 0.97
N GLN A 117 -6.28 1.52 2.23
CA GLN A 117 -6.71 2.48 3.22
C GLN A 117 -5.76 2.41 4.43
N SER A 118 -5.29 3.59 4.89
CA SER A 118 -4.32 3.68 5.97
C SER A 118 -4.87 3.07 7.28
N VAL A 119 -3.96 2.71 8.19
CA VAL A 119 -4.30 2.11 9.49
C VAL A 119 -5.23 2.96 10.35
N ASP A 120 -5.21 4.28 10.17
CA ASP A 120 -6.07 5.25 10.84
C ASP A 120 -7.26 5.70 9.98
N ASP A 121 -7.54 4.94 8.91
CA ASP A 121 -8.66 5.11 7.97
C ASP A 121 -8.74 6.49 7.31
N SER A 122 -7.68 7.30 7.40
CA SER A 122 -7.69 8.73 7.05
C SER A 122 -7.10 9.03 5.67
N LEU A 123 -6.33 8.11 5.10
CA LEU A 123 -5.76 8.19 3.75
C LEU A 123 -6.22 6.99 2.92
N ILE A 124 -6.47 7.23 1.63
CA ILE A 124 -6.70 6.19 0.64
C ILE A 124 -5.73 6.33 -0.52
N LEU A 125 -5.35 5.18 -1.07
CA LEU A 125 -4.46 5.04 -2.22
C LEU A 125 -5.14 4.11 -3.22
N ALA A 126 -5.23 4.49 -4.48
CA ALA A 126 -5.60 3.58 -5.56
C ALA A 126 -4.38 3.39 -6.48
N VAL A 127 -4.06 2.14 -6.78
CA VAL A 127 -2.90 1.76 -7.60
C VAL A 127 -3.38 0.92 -8.77
N THR A 128 -3.01 1.32 -9.98
CA THR A 128 -3.11 0.48 -11.17
C THR A 128 -1.71 0.19 -11.70
N ALA A 129 -1.49 -1.03 -12.18
CA ALA A 129 -0.22 -1.43 -12.78
C ALA A 129 -0.51 -2.12 -14.11
N GLU A 130 -0.01 -1.56 -15.22
CA GLU A 130 -0.20 -2.14 -16.54
C GLU A 130 0.35 -3.56 -16.61
N GLY A 131 -0.38 -4.45 -17.29
CA GLY A 131 0.13 -5.77 -17.67
C GLY A 131 1.33 -5.64 -18.62
N LEU A 132 2.15 -6.68 -18.69
CA LEU A 132 3.26 -6.73 -19.64
C LEU A 132 2.69 -6.83 -21.05
N THR A 133 2.87 -5.78 -21.85
CA THR A 133 2.64 -5.86 -23.31
C THR A 133 3.92 -6.34 -23.98
N GLU A 134 3.80 -7.09 -25.07
CA GLU A 134 4.94 -7.68 -25.81
C GLU A 134 5.97 -6.62 -26.22
N ASP A 135 5.56 -5.36 -26.41
CA ASP A 135 6.44 -4.25 -26.81
C ASP A 135 7.18 -3.54 -25.64
N ARG A 136 6.87 -3.84 -24.36
CA ARG A 136 7.44 -3.17 -23.18
C ARG A 136 8.10 -4.17 -22.23
N GLU A 137 9.13 -4.86 -22.70
CA GLU A 137 9.75 -5.98 -21.97
C GLU A 137 10.45 -5.59 -20.65
N THR A 138 10.77 -4.31 -20.40
CA THR A 138 11.68 -3.92 -19.29
C THR A 138 11.03 -3.14 -18.14
N SER A 139 9.88 -2.51 -18.34
CA SER A 139 9.18 -1.78 -17.26
C SER A 139 7.67 -1.75 -17.43
N ARG A 140 6.94 -1.94 -16.32
CA ARG A 140 5.50 -1.70 -16.23
C ARG A 140 5.22 -0.29 -15.73
N LEU A 141 4.23 0.38 -16.30
CA LEU A 141 3.77 1.68 -15.83
C LEU A 141 2.79 1.49 -14.67
N CYS A 142 3.09 2.12 -13.54
CA CYS A 142 2.22 2.16 -12.37
C CYS A 142 1.63 3.56 -12.23
N ARG A 143 0.31 3.64 -12.03
CA ARG A 143 -0.40 4.89 -11.77
C ARG A 143 -1.00 4.84 -10.38
N VAL A 144 -0.85 5.94 -9.67
CA VAL A 144 -1.22 6.02 -8.27
C VAL A 144 -2.00 7.29 -8.02
N VAL A 145 -3.12 7.16 -7.31
CA VAL A 145 -3.90 8.31 -6.83
C VAL A 145 -4.04 8.22 -5.32
N VAL A 146 -3.69 9.31 -4.65
CA VAL A 146 -3.74 9.48 -3.20
C VAL A 146 -4.82 10.49 -2.87
N ALA A 147 -5.71 10.19 -1.95
CA ALA A 147 -6.72 11.13 -1.49
C ALA A 147 -6.96 11.04 0.03
N PRO A 148 -7.49 12.10 0.66
CA PRO A 148 -8.10 11.98 1.98
C PRO A 148 -9.27 11.00 1.93
N SER A 149 -9.40 10.16 2.95
CA SER A 149 -10.52 9.23 3.08
C SER A 149 -11.82 9.98 3.42
N PRO A 150 -13.02 9.48 3.02
CA PRO A 150 -14.29 10.03 3.47
C PRO A 150 -14.42 10.09 5.00
N MET A 151 -13.77 9.18 5.74
CA MET A 151 -13.70 9.25 7.20
C MET A 151 -12.97 10.48 7.70
N PHE A 152 -11.87 10.83 7.03
CA PHE A 152 -11.17 12.08 7.29
C PHE A 152 -12.07 13.26 7.00
N ASP A 153 -12.87 13.21 5.93
CA ASP A 153 -13.79 14.29 5.52
C ASP A 153 -15.06 14.42 6.37
N GLY A 154 -15.11 13.83 7.57
CA GLY A 154 -16.30 13.85 8.43
C GLY A 154 -17.43 12.97 7.88
N GLY A 155 -17.07 11.88 7.21
CA GLY A 155 -17.99 10.98 6.52
C GLY A 155 -18.31 11.41 5.08
N GLY A 156 -17.57 12.34 4.49
CA GLY A 156 -17.79 12.86 3.15
C GLY A 156 -18.52 14.20 3.07
N ILE A 157 -18.59 14.95 4.17
CA ILE A 157 -19.30 16.25 4.23
C ILE A 157 -18.44 17.45 3.81
N ALA A 158 -17.14 17.25 3.59
CA ALA A 158 -16.23 18.29 3.11
C ALA A 158 -16.77 18.93 1.81
N ALA A 159 -16.68 20.26 1.72
CA ALA A 159 -17.16 21.02 0.56
C ALA A 159 -16.31 20.77 -0.69
N ALA A 160 -15.04 20.41 -0.52
CA ALA A 160 -14.19 19.94 -1.60
C ALA A 160 -13.06 19.06 -1.08
N VAL A 161 -12.59 18.16 -1.94
CA VAL A 161 -11.49 17.24 -1.66
C VAL A 161 -10.43 17.35 -2.74
N THR A 162 -9.18 17.52 -2.32
CA THR A 162 -8.03 17.61 -3.23
C THR A 162 -7.19 16.34 -3.13
N SER A 163 -7.10 15.61 -4.24
CA SER A 163 -6.28 14.41 -4.40
C SER A 163 -5.00 14.70 -5.20
N LEU A 164 -4.04 13.79 -5.11
CA LEU A 164 -2.81 13.80 -5.91
C LEU A 164 -2.73 12.53 -6.74
N SER A 165 -2.48 12.67 -8.04
CA SER A 165 -2.13 11.57 -8.92
C SER A 165 -0.69 11.69 -9.40
N PHE A 166 -0.04 10.55 -9.60
CA PHE A 166 1.31 10.45 -10.17
C PHE A 166 1.51 9.10 -10.83
N GLU A 167 2.54 9.03 -11.67
CA GLU A 167 2.87 7.84 -12.45
C GLU A 167 4.36 7.54 -12.30
N PHE A 168 4.74 6.26 -12.31
CA PHE A 168 6.14 5.86 -12.30
C PHE A 168 6.34 4.54 -13.05
N GLY A 169 7.51 4.39 -13.67
CA GLY A 169 7.94 3.12 -14.25
C GLY A 169 8.49 2.20 -13.17
N GLN A 170 8.01 0.96 -13.13
CA GLN A 170 8.55 -0.07 -12.27
C GLN A 170 9.18 -1.16 -13.13
N HIS A 171 10.44 -1.51 -12.85
CA HIS A 171 11.09 -2.61 -13.55
C HIS A 171 10.29 -3.92 -13.35
N VAL A 172 10.16 -4.74 -14.41
CA VAL A 172 9.27 -5.92 -14.44
C VAL A 172 9.59 -6.92 -13.34
N ASN A 173 10.87 -7.09 -13.05
CA ASN A 173 11.36 -8.05 -12.05
C ASN A 173 11.30 -7.53 -10.60
N SER A 174 10.97 -6.24 -10.42
CA SER A 174 10.86 -5.64 -9.10
C SER A 174 9.68 -6.20 -8.31
N GLN A 175 9.83 -6.18 -6.98
CA GLN A 175 8.75 -6.58 -6.08
C GLN A 175 7.48 -5.77 -6.33
N LYS A 176 6.33 -6.47 -6.40
CA LYS A 176 5.02 -5.83 -6.40
C LYS A 176 4.90 -4.93 -5.16
N MET A 177 4.26 -3.79 -5.32
CA MET A 177 3.94 -2.95 -4.18
C MET A 177 3.07 -3.71 -3.17
N GLU A 178 3.34 -3.51 -1.89
CA GLU A 178 2.63 -4.16 -0.79
C GLU A 178 2.10 -3.11 0.17
N LYS A 179 0.88 -3.31 0.68
CA LYS A 179 0.17 -2.34 1.54
C LYS A 179 0.91 -1.87 2.79
N TRP A 180 1.85 -2.67 3.30
CA TRP A 180 2.68 -2.27 4.44
C TRP A 180 3.67 -1.16 4.08
N GLN A 181 3.93 -0.91 2.80
CA GLN A 181 4.77 0.20 2.34
C GLN A 181 4.13 1.57 2.55
N LEU A 182 2.83 1.62 2.87
CA LEU A 182 2.15 2.81 3.36
C LEU A 182 2.29 2.87 4.89
N LEU A 183 3.12 3.79 5.36
CA LEU A 183 3.59 3.88 6.74
C LEU A 183 3.20 5.20 7.40
N GLN A 184 3.06 5.16 8.72
CA GLN A 184 2.88 6.36 9.54
C GLN A 184 3.98 6.40 10.60
N LEU A 185 5.14 6.97 10.21
CA LEU A 185 6.35 6.99 11.04
C LEU A 185 6.41 8.18 12.02
N VAL A 186 5.58 9.19 11.78
CA VAL A 186 5.39 10.35 12.67
C VAL A 186 4.12 10.13 13.49
N ASN A 187 4.03 10.78 14.65
CA ASN A 187 2.85 10.72 15.52
C ASN A 187 1.54 10.81 14.72
N LYS A 188 0.62 9.85 14.96
CA LYS A 188 -0.66 9.73 14.25
C LYS A 188 -1.46 11.03 14.19
N ARG A 189 -1.34 11.89 15.22
CA ARG A 189 -2.02 13.20 15.25
C ARG A 189 -1.59 14.14 14.12
N MET A 190 -0.37 13.98 13.60
CA MET A 190 0.18 14.83 12.55
C MET A 190 -0.31 14.45 11.14
N ARG A 191 -0.97 13.28 10.96
CA ARG A 191 -1.56 12.85 9.67
C ARG A 191 -0.56 12.89 8.51
N VAL A 192 0.66 12.43 8.80
CA VAL A 192 1.77 12.32 7.86
C VAL A 192 1.96 10.85 7.51
N TYR A 193 2.01 10.56 6.22
CA TYR A 193 2.14 9.21 5.68
C TYR A 193 3.38 9.11 4.80
N HIS A 194 4.05 7.98 4.84
CA HIS A 194 5.24 7.68 4.04
C HIS A 194 4.88 6.53 3.11
N LEU A 195 5.14 6.70 1.82
CA LEU A 195 4.97 5.66 0.82
C LEU A 195 6.33 5.29 0.25
N LEU A 196 6.68 4.01 0.37
CA LEU A 196 7.89 3.44 -0.21
C LEU A 196 7.56 2.84 -1.58
N ILE A 197 8.26 3.28 -2.62
CA ILE A 197 8.08 2.76 -3.98
C ILE A 197 9.40 2.17 -4.46
N ASN A 198 9.42 0.87 -4.69
CA ASN A 198 10.56 0.19 -5.31
C ASN A 198 10.44 0.26 -6.83
N ALA A 199 11.19 1.15 -7.46
CA ALA A 199 11.26 1.26 -8.92
C ALA A 199 12.16 0.18 -9.56
N GLY A 200 12.97 -0.51 -8.75
CA GLY A 200 13.94 -1.53 -9.16
C GLY A 200 15.37 -1.10 -8.84
N THR A 201 15.82 -0.04 -9.50
CA THR A 201 17.17 0.54 -9.30
C THR A 201 17.22 1.59 -8.19
N ALA A 202 16.05 2.09 -7.78
CA ALA A 202 15.93 3.06 -6.71
C ALA A 202 14.65 2.86 -5.90
N VAL A 203 14.67 3.35 -4.66
CA VAL A 203 13.49 3.39 -3.79
C VAL A 203 13.09 4.83 -3.57
N HIS A 204 11.90 5.21 -4.03
CA HIS A 204 11.34 6.51 -3.71
C HIS A 204 10.69 6.47 -2.33
N VAL A 205 10.95 7.51 -1.54
CA VAL A 205 10.29 7.77 -0.27
C VAL A 205 9.47 9.04 -0.43
N LEU A 206 8.15 8.87 -0.54
CA LEU A 206 7.20 9.97 -0.68
C LEU A 206 6.55 10.26 0.66
N VAL A 207 6.47 11.53 1.05
CA VAL A 207 5.82 11.94 2.30
C VAL A 207 4.61 12.79 2.00
N PHE A 208 3.44 12.27 2.38
CA PHE A 208 2.15 12.90 2.21
C PHE A 208 1.64 13.48 3.53
N HIS A 209 1.00 14.63 3.47
CA HIS A 209 0.33 15.25 4.61
C HIS A 209 -1.13 15.51 4.27
N ALA A 210 -2.03 14.97 5.10
CA ALA A 210 -3.47 15.18 5.00
C ALA A 210 -3.91 16.35 5.88
N ARG A 211 -4.50 17.38 5.27
CA ARG A 211 -4.94 18.59 5.96
C ARG A 211 -6.43 18.82 5.81
N LYS A 212 -7.06 19.31 6.88
CA LYS A 212 -8.38 19.95 6.83
C LYS A 212 -8.17 21.46 6.85
N ARG A 213 -8.90 22.20 6.02
CA ARG A 213 -8.78 23.64 5.91
C ARG A 213 -10.16 24.28 5.95
N ARG A 214 -10.35 25.30 6.78
CA ARG A 214 -11.48 26.21 6.70
C ARG A 214 -11.10 27.37 5.77
N GLU A 215 -12.04 27.91 5.00
CA GLU A 215 -11.78 28.93 3.97
C GLU A 215 -10.96 30.14 4.48
N ALA A 216 -11.06 30.48 5.76
CA ALA A 216 -10.36 31.60 6.39
C ALA A 216 -8.86 31.35 6.74
N GLU A 217 -8.34 30.12 6.61
CA GLU A 217 -6.95 29.83 6.95
C GLU A 217 -6.02 30.04 5.74
N LEU A 218 -5.02 30.91 5.86
CA LEU A 218 -3.95 31.08 4.86
C LEU A 218 -3.10 29.80 4.72
N SER A 219 -2.57 29.57 3.51
CA SER A 219 -1.72 28.43 3.17
C SER A 219 -0.34 28.55 3.83
N THR A 220 -0.26 28.34 5.14
CA THR A 220 1.03 28.18 5.82
C THR A 220 1.51 26.74 5.65
N PRO A 221 2.75 26.51 5.14
CA PRO A 221 3.33 25.18 5.17
C PRO A 221 3.46 24.74 6.63
N PRO A 222 3.15 23.48 6.94
CA PRO A 222 3.16 23.00 8.32
C PRO A 222 4.60 23.08 8.87
N ARG A 223 4.82 24.00 9.81
CA ARG A 223 6.09 24.12 10.53
C ARG A 223 6.12 23.07 11.65
N GLY A 224 7.27 22.42 11.86
CA GLY A 224 7.46 21.53 13.01
C GLY A 224 6.95 20.08 12.84
N LEU A 225 6.76 19.60 11.61
CA LEU A 225 6.41 18.18 11.39
C LEU A 225 7.57 17.20 11.68
N GLY A 226 8.79 17.70 11.93
CA GLY A 226 9.99 16.88 12.11
C GLY A 226 10.48 16.19 10.82
N ILE A 227 9.95 16.61 9.67
CA ILE A 227 10.25 16.09 8.32
C ILE A 227 11.21 17.03 7.58
N SER A 228 11.64 18.11 8.23
CA SER A 228 12.56 19.10 7.67
C SER A 228 13.93 18.47 7.49
N HIS A 229 14.12 17.89 6.31
CA HIS A 229 15.35 17.35 5.77
C HIS A 229 15.76 16.02 6.40
N PHE A 230 15.49 14.93 5.67
CA PHE A 230 16.34 13.76 5.81
C PHE A 230 17.80 14.20 5.59
N PRO A 231 18.75 13.75 6.41
CA PRO A 231 20.14 14.14 6.27
C PRO A 231 20.60 13.75 4.86
N GLN A 232 21.30 14.67 4.21
CA GLN A 232 21.95 14.39 2.94
C GLN A 232 23.08 13.39 3.20
N ASN A 233 22.79 12.12 3.00
CA ASN A 233 23.78 11.05 3.02
C ASN A 233 24.21 10.74 1.59
N ALA A 234 25.35 10.08 1.42
CA ALA A 234 25.90 9.80 0.08
C ALA A 234 24.92 9.04 -0.85
N TRP A 235 23.98 8.26 -0.30
CA TRP A 235 23.01 7.44 -1.04
C TRP A 235 21.55 7.88 -0.89
N TYR A 236 21.29 9.01 -0.20
CA TYR A 236 19.94 9.55 -0.01
C TYR A 236 19.89 11.01 -0.46
N TYR A 237 19.13 11.28 -1.51
CA TYR A 237 19.17 12.57 -2.20
C TYR A 237 17.77 13.04 -2.59
N PRO A 238 17.59 14.36 -2.78
CA PRO A 238 16.45 14.87 -3.53
C PRO A 238 16.49 14.29 -4.95
N PRO A 239 15.39 13.73 -5.48
CA PRO A 239 15.39 13.10 -6.79
C PRO A 239 15.77 14.10 -7.88
N VAL A 240 16.71 13.73 -8.76
CA VAL A 240 17.13 14.54 -9.92
C VAL A 240 15.95 14.75 -10.88
N PHE A 241 15.14 13.70 -11.06
CA PHE A 241 13.88 13.73 -11.79
C PHE A 241 12.73 13.39 -10.82
N PRO A 242 12.17 14.39 -10.11
CA PRO A 242 11.09 14.16 -9.16
C PRO A 242 9.84 13.61 -9.86
N LEU A 243 9.07 12.79 -9.15
CA LEU A 243 7.75 12.38 -9.62
C LEU A 243 6.87 13.62 -9.72
N LYS A 244 6.21 13.75 -10.87
CA LYS A 244 5.30 14.87 -11.14
C LYS A 244 3.94 14.53 -10.58
N PHE A 245 3.44 15.38 -9.69
CA PHE A 245 2.11 15.24 -9.12
C PHE A 245 1.11 16.12 -9.86
N ARG A 246 0.00 15.53 -10.30
CA ARG A 246 -1.18 16.26 -10.77
C ARG A 246 -2.16 16.39 -9.60
N LYS A 247 -2.59 17.62 -9.33
CA LYS A 247 -3.62 17.89 -8.31
C LYS A 247 -4.98 17.88 -8.97
N SER A 248 -5.95 17.18 -8.37
CA SER A 248 -7.35 17.27 -8.79
C SER A 248 -8.21 17.67 -7.60
N LYS A 249 -9.17 18.56 -7.82
CA LYS A 249 -10.08 19.05 -6.79
C LYS A 249 -11.51 18.70 -7.19
N GLU A 250 -12.16 17.89 -6.37
CA GLU A 250 -13.58 17.57 -6.51
C GLU A 250 -14.37 18.50 -5.58
N SER A 251 -15.26 19.31 -6.16
CA SER A 251 -16.20 20.14 -5.40
C SER A 251 -17.48 19.37 -5.13
N ARG A 252 -18.00 19.44 -3.91
CA ARG A 252 -19.21 18.73 -3.50
C ARG A 252 -20.33 19.72 -3.15
N PRO A 253 -21.61 19.37 -3.43
CA PRO A 253 -22.74 20.17 -2.99
C PRO A 253 -22.79 20.19 -1.45
N HIS A 254 -22.59 21.36 -0.86
CA HIS A 254 -22.55 21.55 0.59
C HIS A 254 -23.92 21.99 1.11
N SER A 255 -24.44 21.27 2.11
CA SER A 255 -25.64 21.68 2.85
C SER A 255 -25.23 22.73 3.88
N SER A 256 -25.79 23.94 3.77
CA SER A 256 -25.52 25.11 4.63
C SER A 256 -25.90 24.94 6.11
N ALA A 257 -26.31 23.75 6.55
CA ALA A 257 -26.81 23.47 7.89
C ALA A 257 -25.74 22.97 8.89
N SER A 258 -24.51 22.71 8.45
CA SER A 258 -23.40 22.30 9.33
C SER A 258 -22.32 23.37 9.44
N ASP A 259 -21.55 23.36 10.55
CA ASP A 259 -20.32 24.14 10.77
C ASP A 259 -19.61 24.45 9.45
N GLY A 260 -19.38 25.75 9.20
CA GLY A 260 -19.08 26.31 7.87
C GLY A 260 -18.06 25.54 7.00
N PRO A 261 -18.10 25.78 5.68
CA PRO A 261 -17.48 24.91 4.69
C PRO A 261 -15.99 24.70 4.97
N PHE A 262 -15.58 23.43 5.03
CA PHE A 262 -14.18 23.04 5.08
C PHE A 262 -13.84 22.18 3.88
N THR A 263 -12.58 22.25 3.48
CA THR A 263 -12.00 21.41 2.44
C THR A 263 -10.99 20.46 3.06
N THR A 264 -10.74 19.35 2.39
CA THR A 264 -9.66 18.44 2.74
C THR A 264 -8.70 18.31 1.57
N GLU A 265 -7.42 18.21 1.87
CA GLU A 265 -6.39 18.13 0.85
C GLU A 265 -5.28 17.18 1.26
N ILE A 266 -4.71 16.52 0.25
CA ILE A 266 -3.45 15.80 0.37
C ILE A 266 -2.35 16.58 -0.34
N SER A 267 -1.20 16.67 0.31
CA SER A 267 -0.01 17.34 -0.23
C SER A 267 1.21 16.46 -0.10
N CYS A 268 2.01 16.32 -1.17
CA CYS A 268 3.34 15.72 -1.08
C CYS A 268 4.30 16.80 -0.59
N ILE A 269 4.77 16.65 0.64
CA ILE A 269 5.65 17.63 1.30
C ILE A 269 7.12 17.27 1.17
N CYS A 270 7.43 16.02 0.79
CA CYS A 270 8.80 15.56 0.66
C CYS A 270 8.89 14.41 -0.35
N GLN A 271 9.92 14.44 -1.21
CA GLN A 271 10.31 13.34 -2.09
C GLN A 271 11.79 13.08 -1.91
N HIS A 272 12.15 11.83 -1.67
CA HIS A 272 13.53 11.39 -1.62
C HIS A 272 13.76 10.13 -2.41
N LEU A 273 15.01 9.94 -2.79
CA LEU A 273 15.46 8.78 -3.52
C LEU A 273 16.60 8.12 -2.76
N PHE A 274 16.43 6.83 -2.50
CA PHE A 274 17.50 5.94 -2.07
C PHE A 274 18.08 5.24 -3.30
N ASP A 275 19.33 5.55 -3.63
CA ASP A 275 20.06 4.93 -4.75
C ASP A 275 20.68 3.62 -4.31
N VAL A 276 20.16 2.55 -4.87
CA VAL A 276 20.57 1.18 -4.54
C VAL A 276 22.00 0.92 -5.00
N GLU A 277 22.36 1.35 -6.20
CA GLU A 277 23.67 1.05 -6.78
C GLU A 277 24.78 1.80 -6.07
N ARG A 278 24.54 3.08 -5.74
CA ARG A 278 25.50 3.87 -4.97
C ARG A 278 25.68 3.32 -3.56
N PHE A 279 24.60 2.86 -2.92
CA PHE A 279 24.68 2.17 -1.64
C PHE A 279 25.49 0.87 -1.73
N LEU A 280 25.19 0.01 -2.71
CA LEU A 280 25.87 -1.27 -2.91
C LEU A 280 27.35 -1.08 -3.28
N GLY A 281 27.68 -0.10 -4.11
CA GLY A 281 29.06 0.28 -4.45
C GLY A 281 29.85 0.65 -3.20
N GLY A 282 29.32 1.58 -2.38
CA GLY A 282 29.95 1.96 -1.11
C GLY A 282 30.07 0.80 -0.11
N PHE A 283 29.08 -0.10 -0.09
CA PHE A 283 29.15 -1.32 0.73
C PHE A 283 30.26 -2.27 0.26
N LEU A 284 30.38 -2.53 -1.04
CA LEU A 284 31.42 -3.41 -1.59
C LEU A 284 32.83 -2.85 -1.36
N GLU A 285 33.00 -1.54 -1.45
CA GLU A 285 34.28 -0.87 -1.16
C GLU A 285 34.68 -0.96 0.32
N THR A 286 33.72 -0.97 1.24
CA THR A 286 33.97 -0.96 2.69
C THR A 286 34.02 -2.36 3.31
N PHE A 287 33.24 -3.30 2.80
CA PHE A 287 33.16 -4.66 3.32
C PHE A 287 34.32 -5.53 2.81
N LYS A 288 35.38 -5.62 3.63
CA LYS A 288 36.66 -6.28 3.29
C LYS A 288 36.53 -7.63 2.53
N PRO A 289 35.63 -8.56 2.90
CA PRO A 289 35.51 -9.85 2.20
C PRO A 289 35.05 -9.75 0.74
N LEU A 290 34.35 -8.68 0.35
CA LEU A 290 33.77 -8.51 -0.99
C LEU A 290 34.45 -7.41 -1.82
N ARG A 291 35.42 -6.68 -1.27
CA ARG A 291 36.17 -5.61 -1.96
C ARG A 291 36.85 -6.05 -3.26
N GLN A 292 37.13 -7.34 -3.42
CA GLN A 292 37.74 -7.91 -4.62
C GLN A 292 36.72 -8.27 -5.71
N TYR A 293 35.46 -7.87 -5.58
CA TYR A 293 34.41 -8.23 -6.52
C TYR A 293 33.67 -7.01 -7.07
N ASN A 294 33.24 -7.10 -8.32
CA ASN A 294 32.34 -6.17 -8.99
C ASN A 294 30.90 -6.68 -8.94
N LEU A 295 29.96 -5.75 -8.77
CA LEU A 295 28.54 -6.02 -8.90
C LEU A 295 28.19 -6.27 -10.37
N ILE A 296 27.63 -7.45 -10.67
CA ILE A 296 27.12 -7.78 -12.01
C ILE A 296 25.62 -7.47 -12.07
N ASP A 297 24.90 -7.90 -11.04
CA ASP A 297 23.44 -7.86 -11.00
C ASP A 297 22.98 -7.91 -9.55
N TYR A 298 21.78 -7.41 -9.27
CA TYR A 298 21.17 -7.46 -7.95
C TYR A 298 19.65 -7.53 -8.04
N ASP A 299 19.05 -8.00 -6.95
CA ASP A 299 17.61 -7.91 -6.74
C ASP A 299 17.34 -7.39 -5.33
N LEU A 300 16.61 -6.27 -5.25
CA LEU A 300 16.19 -5.65 -4.00
C LEU A 300 14.78 -6.12 -3.62
N ARG A 301 14.66 -6.64 -2.40
CA ARG A 301 13.38 -6.97 -1.77
C ARG A 301 13.21 -6.16 -0.50
N LEU A 302 12.16 -5.35 -0.45
CA LEU A 302 11.69 -4.70 0.76
C LEU A 302 10.87 -5.75 1.53
N VAL A 303 11.22 -6.06 2.77
CA VAL A 303 10.65 -7.23 3.47
C VAL A 303 9.58 -6.83 4.46
N ARG A 304 9.85 -5.77 5.22
CA ARG A 304 8.96 -5.27 6.27
C ARG A 304 9.41 -3.88 6.70
N ALA A 305 8.51 -3.09 7.26
CA ALA A 305 8.84 -1.89 8.01
C ALA A 305 8.38 -2.00 9.48
N SER A 306 9.04 -1.22 10.33
CA SER A 306 8.72 -1.00 11.74
C SER A 306 8.43 0.49 11.91
N THR A 307 7.19 0.82 12.23
CA THR A 307 6.79 2.19 12.56
C THR A 307 7.33 2.61 13.92
N MET A 308 7.53 1.65 14.84
CA MET A 308 8.10 1.89 16.16
C MET A 308 9.57 2.32 16.08
N GLU A 309 10.37 1.56 15.33
CA GLU A 309 11.81 1.83 15.15
C GLU A 309 12.09 2.80 13.99
N LYS A 310 11.08 3.10 13.16
CA LYS A 310 11.19 3.90 11.94
C LYS A 310 12.16 3.30 10.92
N THR A 311 12.25 1.98 10.91
CA THR A 311 13.18 1.19 10.11
C THR A 311 12.48 0.38 9.03
N VAL A 312 13.16 0.17 7.92
CA VAL A 312 12.76 -0.75 6.85
C VAL A 312 13.78 -1.86 6.77
N PHE A 313 13.31 -3.10 6.85
CA PHE A 313 14.09 -4.30 6.66
C PHE A 313 14.10 -4.65 5.17
N MET A 314 15.30 -4.80 4.63
CA MET A 314 15.53 -5.00 3.20
C MET A 314 16.54 -6.13 2.98
N ILE A 315 16.48 -6.75 1.81
CA ILE A 315 17.45 -7.73 1.35
C ILE A 315 17.92 -7.35 -0.04
N TYR A 316 19.23 -7.46 -0.25
CA TYR A 316 19.83 -7.52 -1.58
C TYR A 316 20.35 -8.92 -1.83
N VAL A 317 20.00 -9.52 -2.96
CA VAL A 317 20.72 -10.67 -3.48
C VAL A 317 21.54 -10.21 -4.66
N MET A 318 22.86 -10.29 -4.53
CA MET A 318 23.84 -9.76 -5.48
C MET A 318 24.54 -10.90 -6.20
N ALA A 319 24.72 -10.76 -7.52
CA ALA A 319 25.67 -11.52 -8.30
C ALA A 319 26.95 -10.71 -8.47
N LEU A 320 28.09 -11.32 -8.15
CA LEU A 320 29.38 -10.67 -8.05
C LEU A 320 30.41 -11.41 -8.92
N SER A 321 31.24 -10.67 -9.67
CA SER A 321 32.38 -11.21 -10.40
C SER A 321 33.68 -10.78 -9.73
N PRO A 322 34.72 -11.63 -9.68
CA PRO A 322 36.02 -11.20 -9.18
C PRO A 322 36.60 -10.10 -10.08
N LEU A 323 37.22 -9.08 -9.47
CA LEU A 323 38.07 -8.13 -10.17
C LEU A 323 39.20 -8.92 -10.86
N LEU A 324 39.34 -8.78 -12.18
CA LEU A 324 40.43 -9.39 -12.94
C LEU A 324 41.76 -8.95 -12.31
N PRO A 325 42.66 -9.88 -11.94
CA PRO A 325 43.97 -9.48 -11.46
C PRO A 325 44.70 -8.72 -12.56
N SER A 326 45.27 -7.56 -12.22
CA SER A 326 46.26 -6.89 -13.07
C SER A 326 47.36 -7.90 -13.40
N SER A 327 47.58 -8.11 -14.70
CA SER A 327 48.41 -9.15 -15.30
C SER A 327 49.66 -9.54 -14.50
N THR A 328 49.78 -10.82 -14.12
CA THR A 328 51.02 -11.64 -14.10
C THR A 328 50.84 -13.00 -13.43
N ASP A 329 49.77 -13.21 -12.64
CA ASP A 329 49.53 -14.50 -11.98
C ASP A 329 48.57 -15.41 -12.77
N PRO A 330 48.83 -16.73 -12.86
CA PRO A 330 47.90 -17.67 -13.47
C PRO A 330 46.55 -17.65 -12.71
N PRO A 331 45.42 -17.85 -13.41
CA PRO A 331 44.09 -17.75 -12.81
C PRO A 331 43.95 -18.76 -11.67
N ARG A 332 43.92 -18.27 -10.43
CA ARG A 332 43.64 -19.12 -9.27
C ARG A 332 42.23 -19.73 -9.45
N PRO A 333 42.01 -21.02 -9.14
CA PRO A 333 40.69 -21.67 -9.23
C PRO A 333 39.61 -21.08 -8.29
N ARG A 334 39.95 -20.03 -7.53
CA ARG A 334 39.07 -19.32 -6.59
C ARG A 334 38.41 -18.06 -7.17
N ALA A 335 38.73 -17.65 -8.40
CA ALA A 335 38.10 -16.52 -9.07
C ALA A 335 36.78 -16.93 -9.75
N GLN A 336 35.82 -17.41 -8.97
CA GLN A 336 34.52 -17.83 -9.47
C GLN A 336 33.44 -16.82 -9.05
N CYS A 337 32.48 -16.54 -9.93
CA CYS A 337 31.34 -15.66 -9.63
C CYS A 337 30.69 -16.04 -8.30
N LEU A 338 30.36 -15.05 -7.48
CA LEU A 338 29.82 -15.24 -6.13
C LEU A 338 28.40 -14.70 -6.10
N ARG A 339 27.49 -15.39 -5.39
CA ARG A 339 26.18 -14.82 -5.05
C ARG A 339 26.09 -14.61 -3.55
N VAL A 340 25.61 -13.45 -3.14
CA VAL A 340 25.55 -13.01 -1.74
C VAL A 340 24.19 -12.42 -1.44
N ALA A 341 23.60 -12.84 -0.32
CA ALA A 341 22.45 -12.18 0.27
C ALA A 341 22.91 -11.24 1.41
N LEU A 342 22.62 -9.95 1.27
CA LEU A 342 22.84 -8.91 2.26
C LEU A 342 21.50 -8.57 2.92
N TYR A 343 21.42 -8.76 4.23
CA TYR A 343 20.27 -8.43 5.07
C TYR A 343 20.58 -7.13 5.80
N LEU A 344 19.67 -6.17 5.73
CA LEU A 344 19.87 -4.87 6.36
C LEU A 344 18.58 -4.30 6.95
N SER A 345 18.77 -3.39 7.89
CA SER A 345 17.76 -2.44 8.34
C SER A 345 18.20 -1.02 7.99
N LEU A 346 17.31 -0.23 7.41
CA LEU A 346 17.52 1.19 7.11
C LEU A 346 16.56 2.03 7.94
N GLU A 347 17.08 2.89 8.81
CA GLU A 347 16.27 3.91 9.47
C GLU A 347 15.98 5.03 8.46
N LEU A 348 14.70 5.26 8.16
CA LEU A 348 14.32 6.13 7.06
C LEU A 348 14.73 7.58 7.32
N PHE A 349 14.50 8.12 8.53
CA PHE A 349 14.74 9.54 8.83
C PHE A 349 16.20 9.94 8.89
N THR A 350 17.07 9.07 9.38
CA THR A 350 18.51 9.35 9.55
C THR A 350 19.33 8.82 8.38
N GLY A 351 18.76 7.90 7.60
CA GLY A 351 19.47 7.14 6.57
C GLY A 351 20.57 6.22 7.15
N ILE A 352 20.62 6.04 8.48
CA ILE A 352 21.51 5.10 9.14
C ILE A 352 21.05 3.69 8.77
N HIS A 353 22.01 2.86 8.38
CA HIS A 353 21.76 1.47 8.06
C HIS A 353 22.59 0.56 8.96
N HIS A 354 22.03 -0.61 9.25
CA HIS A 354 22.72 -1.68 9.96
C HIS A 354 22.71 -2.94 9.10
N VAL A 355 23.90 -3.50 8.89
CA VAL A 355 24.05 -4.79 8.24
C VAL A 355 23.74 -5.87 9.27
N ILE A 356 22.64 -6.59 9.06
CA ILE A 356 22.19 -7.66 9.96
C ILE A 356 23.00 -8.92 9.68
N ARG A 357 23.18 -9.25 8.40
CA ARG A 357 23.89 -10.46 7.97
C ARG A 357 24.32 -10.37 6.51
N VAL A 358 25.43 -11.04 6.21
CA VAL A 358 25.90 -11.27 4.84
C VAL A 358 26.10 -12.78 4.67
N LEU A 359 25.42 -13.39 3.70
CA LEU A 359 25.46 -14.84 3.47
C LEU A 359 25.79 -15.16 2.03
N LYS A 360 26.69 -16.13 1.82
CA LYS A 360 26.83 -16.77 0.52
C LYS A 360 25.58 -17.60 0.24
N VAL A 361 25.05 -17.49 -0.97
CA VAL A 361 23.85 -18.21 -1.42
C VAL A 361 24.17 -19.08 -2.64
N PRO A 362 23.32 -20.07 -2.97
CA PRO A 362 23.53 -20.95 -4.13
C PRO A 362 23.74 -20.16 -5.43
N ARG A 363 24.63 -20.67 -6.28
CA ARG A 363 24.96 -20.07 -7.58
C ARG A 363 23.98 -20.45 -8.67
N ASP A 364 23.39 -21.62 -8.56
CA ASP A 364 22.49 -22.17 -9.56
C ASP A 364 21.10 -21.56 -9.41
N GLY A 365 20.38 -21.43 -10.53
CA GLY A 365 19.03 -20.87 -10.59
C GLY A 365 18.99 -19.36 -10.88
N ASP A 366 17.78 -18.83 -11.01
CA ASP A 366 17.55 -17.40 -11.26
C ASP A 366 17.79 -16.56 -9.98
N LEU A 367 18.36 -15.36 -10.17
CA LEU A 367 18.70 -14.45 -9.07
C LEU A 367 17.45 -13.95 -8.34
N ARG A 368 16.35 -13.72 -9.06
CA ARG A 368 15.11 -13.16 -8.53
C ARG A 368 14.31 -14.20 -7.78
N GLU A 369 14.25 -15.42 -8.29
CA GLU A 369 13.68 -16.56 -7.54
C GLU A 369 14.40 -16.75 -6.20
N LEU A 370 15.73 -16.71 -6.23
CA LEU A 370 16.54 -16.83 -5.02
C LEU A 370 16.26 -15.69 -4.03
N ALA A 371 16.18 -14.45 -4.53
CA ALA A 371 15.84 -13.29 -3.71
C ALA A 371 14.45 -13.39 -3.08
N GLN A 372 13.45 -13.89 -3.81
CA GLN A 372 12.12 -14.15 -3.26
C GLN A 372 12.14 -15.21 -2.16
N ILE A 373 12.86 -16.32 -2.35
CA ILE A 373 12.99 -17.38 -1.34
C ILE A 373 13.64 -16.82 -0.07
N VAL A 374 14.74 -16.08 -0.24
CA VAL A 374 15.47 -15.48 0.87
C VAL A 374 14.63 -14.43 1.61
N ALA A 375 13.90 -13.57 0.87
CA ALA A 375 12.99 -12.58 1.44
C ALA A 375 11.86 -13.22 2.24
N ARG A 376 11.23 -14.28 1.72
CA ARG A 376 10.18 -15.03 2.44
C ARG A 376 10.70 -15.64 3.75
N ARG A 377 11.90 -16.22 3.72
CA ARG A 377 12.54 -16.76 4.94
C ARG A 377 12.81 -15.67 5.97
N PHE A 378 13.36 -14.53 5.54
CA PHE A 378 13.60 -13.41 6.45
C PHE A 378 12.30 -12.85 7.02
N GLN A 379 11.26 -12.75 6.19
CA GLN A 379 9.94 -12.31 6.65
C GLN A 379 9.38 -13.26 7.71
N ALA A 380 9.53 -14.57 7.54
CA ALA A 380 9.11 -15.57 8.53
C ALA A 380 9.90 -15.41 9.84
N ASP A 381 11.22 -15.23 9.77
CA ASP A 381 12.07 -15.01 10.94
C ASP A 381 11.68 -13.72 11.69
N LEU A 382 11.39 -12.64 10.95
CA LEU A 382 10.91 -11.38 11.52
C LEU A 382 9.53 -11.56 12.16
N ARG A 383 8.61 -12.32 11.56
CA ARG A 383 7.29 -12.59 12.15
C ARG A 383 7.38 -13.39 13.44
N ALA A 384 8.37 -14.27 13.57
CA ALA A 384 8.58 -15.06 14.78
C ALA A 384 9.16 -14.24 15.95
N ARG A 385 9.84 -13.12 15.66
CA ARG A 385 10.58 -12.32 16.66
C ARG A 385 9.98 -10.94 16.93
N VAL A 386 9.35 -10.34 15.92
CA VAL A 386 8.83 -8.98 15.94
C VAL A 386 7.31 -9.04 15.80
N PRO A 387 6.53 -8.59 16.81
CA PRO A 387 5.07 -8.60 16.77
C PRO A 387 4.54 -7.94 15.50
N PRO A 388 3.49 -8.48 14.86
CA PRO A 388 2.94 -7.87 13.66
C PRO A 388 2.42 -6.46 13.95
N GLU A 389 2.81 -5.51 13.12
CA GLU A 389 2.27 -4.15 13.18
C GLU A 389 0.99 -4.06 12.36
N PRO A 390 0.05 -3.19 12.72
CA PRO A 390 -1.10 -2.91 11.87
C PRO A 390 -0.62 -2.32 10.55
N VAL A 391 -1.12 -2.86 9.45
CA VAL A 391 -0.83 -2.41 8.09
C VAL A 391 -2.10 -1.87 7.44
N ALA A 392 -1.95 -1.12 6.35
CA ALA A 392 -3.09 -0.67 5.57
C ALA A 392 -4.01 -1.84 5.17
N THR A 393 -5.31 -1.60 5.12
CA THR A 393 -6.26 -2.54 4.52
C THR A 393 -6.17 -2.43 3.00
N SER A 394 -6.45 -3.53 2.29
CA SER A 394 -6.37 -3.61 0.83
C SER A 394 -7.64 -4.22 0.29
N LEU A 395 -8.17 -3.63 -0.78
CA LEU A 395 -9.31 -4.10 -1.54
C LEU A 395 -8.87 -4.16 -3.00
N ASP A 396 -9.21 -5.22 -3.72
CA ASP A 396 -8.78 -5.42 -5.11
C ASP A 396 -9.89 -6.01 -5.98
N ASN A 397 -9.66 -5.96 -7.28
CA ASN A 397 -10.56 -6.51 -8.29
C ASN A 397 -10.09 -7.87 -8.85
N GLU A 398 -9.20 -8.60 -8.17
CA GLU A 398 -8.63 -9.86 -8.70
C GLU A 398 -9.70 -10.91 -8.98
N ALA A 399 -10.69 -11.04 -8.09
CA ALA A 399 -11.78 -12.00 -8.26
C ALA A 399 -12.55 -11.71 -9.55
N PHE A 400 -12.84 -10.43 -9.83
CA PHE A 400 -13.51 -10.02 -11.05
C PHE A 400 -12.66 -10.28 -12.30
N LEU A 401 -11.34 -10.04 -12.24
CA LEU A 401 -10.42 -10.36 -13.34
C LEU A 401 -10.37 -11.87 -13.65
N ARG A 402 -10.71 -12.73 -12.69
CA ARG A 402 -10.83 -14.18 -12.88
C ARG A 402 -12.25 -14.62 -13.26
N GLU A 403 -13.16 -13.67 -13.49
CA GLU A 403 -14.60 -13.93 -13.70
C GLU A 403 -15.26 -14.67 -12.51
N GLU A 404 -14.68 -14.54 -11.32
CA GLU A 404 -15.17 -15.13 -10.09
C GLU A 404 -15.93 -14.09 -9.24
N SER A 405 -17.10 -14.45 -8.74
CA SER A 405 -17.84 -13.62 -7.79
C SER A 405 -17.38 -13.88 -6.36
N LEU A 406 -17.23 -12.81 -5.57
CA LEU A 406 -17.01 -12.92 -4.13
C LEU A 406 -18.23 -13.59 -3.48
N GLN A 407 -18.00 -14.72 -2.81
CA GLN A 407 -19.08 -15.51 -2.20
C GLN A 407 -19.71 -14.81 -0.99
N GLU A 408 -18.86 -14.26 -0.12
CA GLU A 408 -19.27 -13.56 1.10
C GLU A 408 -18.29 -12.43 1.42
N LEU A 409 -18.82 -11.30 1.84
CA LEU A 409 -18.10 -10.09 2.21
C LEU A 409 -18.48 -9.70 3.63
N ASP A 410 -17.52 -9.84 4.54
CA ASP A 410 -17.70 -9.53 5.95
C ASP A 410 -17.32 -8.08 6.26
N ASN A 411 -18.20 -7.35 6.93
CA ASN A 411 -17.85 -6.07 7.52
C ASN A 411 -16.79 -6.25 8.63
N PRO A 412 -15.69 -5.50 8.62
CA PRO A 412 -14.60 -5.71 9.58
C PRO A 412 -14.95 -5.32 11.02
N VAL A 413 -15.95 -4.47 11.22
CA VAL A 413 -16.32 -3.86 12.51
C VAL A 413 -17.72 -4.29 12.97
N LEU A 414 -18.69 -4.23 12.07
CA LEU A 414 -20.09 -4.52 12.35
C LEU A 414 -20.41 -6.00 12.07
N PRO A 415 -21.35 -6.63 12.81
CA PRO A 415 -21.77 -8.01 12.57
C PRO A 415 -22.69 -8.12 11.35
N LEU A 416 -22.20 -7.66 10.20
CA LEU A 416 -22.91 -7.57 8.93
C LEU A 416 -22.12 -8.28 7.84
N SER A 417 -22.81 -8.96 6.94
CA SER A 417 -22.21 -9.63 5.80
C SER A 417 -23.03 -9.37 4.54
N ILE A 418 -22.39 -9.44 3.39
CA ILE A 418 -23.04 -9.43 2.08
C ILE A 418 -22.70 -10.75 1.40
N SER A 419 -23.70 -11.46 0.92
CA SER A 419 -23.54 -12.75 0.24
C SER A 419 -24.05 -12.69 -1.19
N SER A 420 -23.45 -13.46 -2.09
CA SER A 420 -23.91 -13.55 -3.48
C SER A 420 -25.23 -14.33 -3.65
N SER A 421 -25.66 -15.04 -2.59
CA SER A 421 -26.88 -15.86 -2.53
C SER A 421 -28.18 -15.10 -2.34
#